data_AF-A0A9X9LPK6-F1
#
_entry.id   AF-A0A9X9LPK6-F1
#
_cell.length_a   1.000
_cell.length_b   1.000
_cell.length_c   1.000
_cell.angle_alpha   90.00
_cell.angle_beta   90.00
_cell.angle_gamma   90.00
#
_symmetry.space_group_name_H-M   'P 1'
#
loop_
_entity.id
_entity.type
_entity.pdbx_description
1 polymer ?
#
loop_
_entity_poly.entity_id
_entity_poly.type
_entity_poly.pdbx_seq_one_letter_code
_entity_poly.pdbx_strand_id
1 'polypeptide(L)'
;INKKSTTQKVVEEQVAALNIQVGNLCQFLPQDKVGEFAKLSKIELLEATEKSIGPPEMHRYHCELKNFREKEKQLETSCKEKTEYLEKMIQRNERYKQDVERFYERKRHLDLIEMLEAKRPWVEYENVRQEYEEVKLARDRVKEEVRKLKEGQIPMTRRIEEIERQRKVLEARIKEKATDIKETYQKCKQKQDIIERKDKQVRLC
;
A
#
# COMPACT_ATOMS: atom_id res chain seq x y z
N ILE A 1 41.95 -65.54 63.19
CA ILE A 1 41.19 -64.73 64.17
C ILE A 1 41.02 -65.54 65.44
N ASN A 2 41.33 -64.99 66.63
CA ASN A 2 41.17 -65.68 67.93
C ASN A 2 41.77 -67.10 67.95
N LYS A 3 43.03 -67.24 67.51
CA LYS A 3 43.79 -68.51 67.40
C LYS A 3 43.23 -69.55 66.41
N LYS A 4 42.21 -69.20 65.60
CA LYS A 4 41.74 -70.02 64.47
C LYS A 4 42.37 -69.58 63.16
N SER A 5 42.77 -70.56 62.34
CA SER A 5 43.23 -70.34 60.96
C SER A 5 42.12 -69.70 60.14
N THR A 6 42.46 -68.68 59.36
CA THR A 6 41.53 -67.90 58.56
C THR A 6 42.27 -67.26 57.39
N THR A 7 41.54 -66.78 56.40
CA THR A 7 42.12 -66.10 55.24
C THR A 7 42.37 -64.62 55.55
N GLN A 8 43.34 -64.02 54.86
CA GLN A 8 43.66 -62.60 54.97
C GLN A 8 42.41 -61.72 54.75
N LYS A 9 41.58 -62.06 53.76
CA LYS A 9 40.35 -61.33 53.45
C LYS A 9 39.39 -61.22 54.64
N VAL A 10 39.22 -62.30 55.41
CA VAL A 10 38.34 -62.31 56.59
C VAL A 10 38.93 -61.44 57.71
N VAL A 11 40.26 -61.37 57.82
CA VAL A 11 40.93 -60.45 58.74
C VAL A 11 40.70 -59.00 58.33
N GLU A 12 40.87 -58.67 57.04
CA GLU A 12 40.65 -57.33 56.49
C GLU A 12 39.20 -56.86 56.66
N GLU A 13 38.22 -57.74 56.40
CA GLU A 13 36.80 -57.43 56.60
C GLU A 13 36.48 -57.13 58.08
N GLN A 14 37.07 -57.89 59.02
CA GLN A 14 36.83 -57.68 60.44
C GLN A 14 37.53 -56.42 60.97
N VAL A 15 38.70 -56.09 60.45
CA VAL A 15 39.44 -54.84 60.74
C VAL A 15 38.65 -53.63 60.20
N ALA A 16 38.12 -53.73 58.97
CA ALA A 16 37.27 -52.70 58.38
C ALA A 16 35.95 -52.52 59.16
N ALA A 17 35.34 -53.60 59.66
CA ALA A 17 34.13 -53.53 60.49
C ALA A 17 34.33 -52.80 61.84
N LEU A 18 35.57 -52.69 62.31
CA LEU A 18 35.94 -51.91 63.49
C LEU A 18 36.33 -50.46 63.15
N ASN A 19 36.13 -50.02 61.90
CA ASN A 19 36.57 -48.73 61.37
C ASN A 19 38.09 -48.51 61.52
N ILE A 20 38.88 -49.58 61.38
CA ILE A 20 40.34 -49.51 61.39
C ILE A 20 40.84 -49.56 59.94
N GLN A 21 41.52 -48.51 59.50
CA GLN A 21 42.10 -48.38 58.16
C GLN A 21 43.62 -48.42 58.25
N VAL A 22 44.20 -49.62 58.19
CA VAL A 22 45.65 -49.83 58.29
C VAL A 22 46.43 -49.13 57.17
N GLY A 23 45.81 -48.92 56.01
CA GLY A 23 46.41 -48.22 54.87
C GLY A 23 46.27 -46.69 54.90
N ASN A 24 45.53 -46.12 55.87
CA ASN A 24 45.34 -44.68 55.96
C ASN A 24 46.42 -44.05 56.86
N LEU A 25 47.28 -43.22 56.26
CA LEU A 25 48.40 -42.58 56.94
C LEU A 25 47.99 -41.65 58.09
N CYS A 26 46.73 -41.18 58.11
CA CYS A 26 46.19 -40.37 59.21
C CYS A 26 45.82 -41.19 60.45
N GLN A 27 45.55 -42.49 60.32
CA GLN A 27 45.23 -43.38 61.45
C GLN A 27 46.43 -44.22 61.88
N PHE A 28 47.28 -44.60 60.93
CA PHE A 28 48.50 -45.34 61.18
C PHE A 28 49.65 -44.74 60.38
N LEU A 29 50.67 -44.21 61.09
CA LEU A 29 51.83 -43.58 60.47
C LEU A 29 53.10 -44.42 60.71
N PRO A 30 53.44 -45.36 59.81
CA PRO A 30 54.69 -46.10 59.92
C PRO A 30 55.89 -45.18 59.66
N GLN A 31 56.98 -45.40 60.40
CA GLN A 31 58.27 -44.68 60.26
C GLN A 31 58.71 -44.58 58.79
N ASP A 32 58.65 -45.68 58.04
CA ASP A 32 59.07 -45.76 56.63
C ASP A 32 58.18 -44.95 55.67
N LYS A 33 57.01 -44.49 56.13
CA LYS A 33 56.00 -43.77 55.35
C LYS A 33 55.73 -42.34 55.81
N VAL A 34 56.49 -41.84 56.80
CA VAL A 34 56.38 -40.46 57.30
C VAL A 34 56.57 -39.42 56.17
N GLY A 35 57.49 -39.70 55.24
CA GLY A 35 57.73 -38.84 54.07
C GLY A 35 56.58 -38.82 53.06
N GLU A 36 55.75 -39.86 52.98
CA GLU A 36 54.56 -39.88 52.11
C GLU A 36 53.42 -39.05 52.70
N PHE A 37 53.24 -39.08 54.02
CA PHE A 37 52.28 -38.23 54.72
C PHE A 37 52.56 -36.73 54.49
N ALA A 38 53.83 -36.32 54.56
CA ALA A 38 54.23 -34.93 54.32
C ALA A 38 54.02 -34.45 52.86
N LYS A 39 53.84 -35.39 51.92
CA LYS A 39 53.59 -35.08 50.50
C LYS A 39 52.10 -34.94 50.17
N LEU A 40 51.20 -35.36 51.07
CA LEU A 40 49.76 -35.25 50.83
C LEU A 40 49.35 -33.77 50.74
N SER A 41 48.52 -33.47 49.75
CA SER A 41 47.90 -32.15 49.64
C SER A 41 46.88 -31.94 50.76
N LYS A 42 46.52 -30.67 51.02
CA LYS A 42 45.50 -30.33 52.02
C LYS A 42 44.15 -31.02 51.76
N ILE A 43 43.80 -31.26 50.49
CA ILE A 43 42.56 -31.93 50.11
C ILE A 43 42.64 -33.43 50.41
N GLU A 44 43.77 -34.07 50.06
CA GLU A 44 43.98 -35.49 50.35
C GLU A 44 44.08 -35.74 51.86
N LEU A 45 44.71 -34.83 52.61
CA LEU A 45 44.72 -34.86 54.08
C LEU A 45 43.31 -34.77 54.66
N LEU A 46 42.47 -33.87 54.13
CA LEU A 46 41.08 -33.76 54.58
C LEU A 46 40.32 -35.05 54.32
N GLU A 47 40.39 -35.61 53.10
CA GLU A 47 39.69 -36.86 52.77
C GLU A 47 40.20 -38.05 53.58
N ALA A 48 41.51 -38.15 53.80
CA ALA A 48 42.11 -39.18 54.63
C ALA A 48 41.66 -39.04 56.10
N THR A 49 41.57 -37.81 56.61
CA THR A 49 41.09 -37.52 57.96
C THR A 49 39.61 -37.86 58.13
N GLU A 50 38.76 -37.48 57.16
CA GLU A 50 37.33 -37.81 57.13
C GLU A 50 37.10 -39.33 57.14
N LYS A 51 37.92 -40.08 56.39
CA LYS A 51 37.83 -41.55 56.33
C LYS A 51 38.32 -42.21 57.63
N SER A 52 39.29 -41.63 58.32
CA SER A 52 39.92 -42.23 59.52
C SER A 52 39.22 -41.90 60.84
N ILE A 53 38.78 -40.65 61.01
CA ILE A 53 38.30 -40.12 62.29
C ILE A 53 36.81 -39.77 62.20
N GLY A 54 36.32 -39.47 60.99
CA GLY A 54 34.92 -39.12 60.77
C GLY A 54 33.97 -40.32 60.89
N PRO A 55 32.68 -40.08 61.18
CA PRO A 55 31.64 -41.07 60.97
C PRO A 55 31.66 -41.64 59.55
N PRO A 56 31.26 -42.91 59.32
CA PRO A 56 31.29 -43.55 57.99
C PRO A 56 30.61 -42.73 56.89
N GLU A 57 29.60 -41.93 57.23
CA GLU A 57 28.83 -41.11 56.31
C GLU A 57 29.52 -39.79 55.94
N MET A 58 30.49 -39.30 56.73
CA MET A 58 31.10 -37.98 56.54
C MET A 58 31.79 -37.85 55.17
N HIS A 59 32.66 -38.80 54.84
CA HIS A 59 33.33 -38.81 53.54
C HIS A 59 32.33 -38.98 52.39
N ARG A 60 31.29 -39.82 52.58
CA ARG A 60 30.22 -40.01 51.59
C ARG A 60 29.49 -38.69 51.32
N TYR A 61 29.10 -37.96 52.36
CA TYR A 61 28.43 -36.67 52.22
C TYR A 61 29.33 -35.62 51.57
N HIS A 62 30.63 -35.60 51.88
CA HIS A 62 31.57 -34.72 51.20
C HIS A 62 31.65 -35.03 49.69
N CYS A 63 31.74 -36.31 49.30
CA CYS A 63 31.68 -36.71 47.89
C CYS A 63 30.35 -36.33 47.23
N GLU A 64 29.22 -36.52 47.91
CA GLU A 64 27.90 -36.09 47.41
C GLU A 64 27.82 -34.57 47.23
N LEU A 65 28.35 -33.78 48.16
CA LEU A 65 28.42 -32.32 48.04
C LEU A 65 29.24 -31.86 46.84
N LYS A 66 30.40 -32.49 46.59
CA LYS A 66 31.20 -32.22 45.37
C LYS A 66 30.37 -32.49 44.11
N ASN A 67 29.67 -33.63 44.08
CA ASN A 67 28.80 -34.00 42.96
C ASN A 67 27.62 -33.03 42.79
N PHE A 68 27.01 -32.56 43.88
CA PHE A 68 25.95 -31.56 43.82
C PHE A 68 26.46 -30.22 43.29
N ARG A 69 27.66 -29.79 43.71
CA ARG A 69 28.27 -28.55 43.21
C ARG A 69 28.59 -28.63 41.71
N GLU A 70 29.08 -29.77 41.23
CA GLU A 70 29.30 -30.02 39.80
C GLU A 70 27.97 -29.89 39.01
N LYS A 71 26.91 -30.56 39.48
CA LYS A 71 25.58 -30.52 38.85
C LYS A 71 24.98 -29.12 38.87
N GLU A 72 25.09 -28.41 39.99
CA GLU A 72 24.62 -27.03 40.12
C GLU A 72 25.28 -26.13 39.06
N LYS A 73 26.61 -26.21 38.91
CA LYS A 73 27.36 -25.42 37.91
C LYS A 73 26.94 -25.75 36.48
N GLN A 74 26.70 -27.03 36.18
CA GLN A 74 26.20 -27.46 34.87
C GLN A 74 24.80 -26.90 34.59
N LEU A 75 23.91 -26.95 35.59
CA LEU A 75 22.55 -26.41 35.48
C LEU A 75 22.56 -24.89 35.34
N GLU A 76 23.40 -24.18 36.07
CA GLU A 76 23.57 -22.73 35.98
C GLU A 76 24.00 -22.31 34.57
N THR A 77 25.00 -23.02 34.01
CA THR A 77 25.46 -22.80 32.64
C THR A 77 24.34 -23.07 31.63
N SER A 78 23.62 -24.19 31.76
CA SER A 78 22.50 -24.52 30.86
C SER A 78 21.36 -23.50 30.96
N CYS A 79 21.08 -23.01 32.16
CA CYS A 79 20.04 -22.00 32.38
C CYS A 79 20.42 -20.70 31.66
N LYS A 80 21.66 -20.25 31.82
CA LYS A 80 22.17 -19.05 31.14
C LYS A 80 22.09 -19.18 29.63
N GLU A 81 22.55 -20.29 29.05
CA GLU A 81 22.49 -20.55 27.62
C GLU A 81 21.05 -20.54 27.08
N LYS A 82 20.11 -21.19 27.80
CA LYS A 82 18.70 -21.21 27.42
C LYS A 82 18.06 -19.84 27.51
N THR A 83 18.38 -19.04 28.53
CA THR A 83 17.89 -17.67 28.66
C THR A 83 18.38 -16.79 27.52
N GLU A 84 19.68 -16.84 27.20
CA GLU A 84 20.25 -16.10 26.06
C GLU A 84 19.63 -16.54 24.72
N TYR A 85 19.39 -17.84 24.55
CA TYR A 85 18.71 -18.36 23.36
C TYR A 85 17.26 -17.89 23.28
N LEU A 86 16.53 -17.91 24.39
CA LEU A 86 15.15 -17.43 24.46
C LEU A 86 15.08 -15.95 24.07
N GLU A 87 15.97 -15.12 24.60
CA GLU A 87 16.01 -13.69 24.28
C GLU A 87 16.27 -13.44 22.79
N LYS A 88 17.20 -14.19 22.17
CA LYS A 88 17.41 -14.17 20.71
C LYS A 88 16.15 -14.55 19.93
N MET A 89 15.41 -15.56 20.39
CA MET A 89 14.18 -15.99 19.74
C MET A 89 13.04 -14.97 19.89
N ILE A 90 12.94 -14.31 21.04
CA ILE A 90 11.99 -13.21 21.27
C ILE A 90 12.28 -12.06 20.31
N GLN A 91 13.54 -11.61 20.23
CA GLN A 91 13.93 -10.53 19.31
C GLN A 91 13.66 -10.90 17.84
N ARG A 92 13.91 -12.15 17.44
CA ARG A 92 13.61 -12.64 16.09
C ARG A 92 12.11 -12.65 15.81
N ASN A 93 11.30 -13.11 16.77
CA ASN A 93 9.84 -13.10 16.65
C ASN A 93 9.31 -11.67 16.48
N GLU A 94 9.84 -10.72 17.25
CA GLU A 94 9.41 -9.32 17.17
C GLU A 94 9.71 -8.69 15.80
N ARG A 95 10.87 -9.01 15.20
CA ARG A 95 11.17 -8.62 13.80
C ARG A 95 10.18 -9.22 12.82
N TYR A 96 9.84 -10.50 12.97
CA TYR A 96 8.86 -11.14 12.10
C TYR A 96 7.46 -10.57 12.22
N LYS A 97 7.03 -10.13 13.40
CA LYS A 97 5.75 -9.41 13.55
C LYS A 97 5.73 -8.14 12.70
N GLN A 98 6.80 -7.35 12.74
CA GLN A 98 6.91 -6.13 11.93
C GLN A 98 6.88 -6.44 10.42
N ASP A 99 7.58 -7.49 9.99
CA ASP A 99 7.57 -7.90 8.58
C ASP A 99 6.18 -8.36 8.12
N VAL A 100 5.47 -9.09 8.99
CA VAL A 100 4.08 -9.53 8.73
C VAL A 100 3.13 -8.34 8.66
N GLU A 101 3.25 -7.38 9.57
CA GLU A 101 2.43 -6.16 9.56
C GLU A 101 2.66 -5.35 8.27
N ARG A 102 3.92 -5.14 7.88
CA ARG A 102 4.30 -4.49 6.62
C ARG A 102 3.74 -5.21 5.40
N PHE A 103 3.74 -6.55 5.41
CA PHE A 103 3.15 -7.34 4.33
C PHE A 103 1.65 -7.06 4.19
N TYR A 104 0.90 -7.06 5.30
CA TYR A 104 -0.53 -6.81 5.27
C TYR A 104 -0.87 -5.36 4.89
N GLU A 105 -0.09 -4.38 5.36
CA GLU A 105 -0.24 -2.98 4.96
C GLU A 105 -0.02 -2.81 3.46
N ARG A 106 1.08 -3.36 2.93
CA ARG A 106 1.35 -3.38 1.49
C ARG A 106 0.22 -4.04 0.70
N LYS A 107 -0.29 -5.17 1.18
CA LYS A 107 -1.40 -5.88 0.53
C LYS A 107 -2.66 -5.00 0.46
N ARG A 108 -3.05 -4.35 1.57
CA ARG A 108 -4.18 -3.41 1.59
C ARG A 108 -4.01 -2.26 0.61
N HIS A 109 -2.80 -1.70 0.49
CA HIS A 109 -2.53 -0.65 -0.49
C HIS A 109 -2.65 -1.15 -1.92
N LEU A 110 -2.16 -2.35 -2.23
CA LEU A 110 -2.30 -2.94 -3.55
C LEU A 110 -3.77 -3.21 -3.90
N ASP A 111 -4.54 -3.77 -2.96
CA ASP A 111 -5.97 -4.02 -3.15
C ASP A 111 -6.74 -2.69 -3.40
N LEU A 112 -6.35 -1.61 -2.72
CA LEU A 112 -6.91 -0.28 -2.94
C LEU A 112 -6.51 0.29 -4.31
N ILE A 113 -5.25 0.14 -4.72
CA ILE A 113 -4.77 0.57 -6.03
C ILE A 113 -5.56 -0.14 -7.14
N GLU A 114 -5.69 -1.46 -7.06
CA GLU A 114 -6.43 -2.27 -8.04
C GLU A 114 -7.89 -1.80 -8.15
N MET A 115 -8.55 -1.56 -7.01
CA MET A 115 -9.92 -1.05 -6.99
C MET A 115 -10.04 0.35 -7.61
N LEU A 116 -9.08 1.25 -7.33
CA LEU A 116 -9.07 2.59 -7.89
C LEU A 116 -8.76 2.59 -9.39
N GLU A 117 -7.85 1.74 -9.84
CA GLU A 117 -7.55 1.53 -11.26
C GLU A 117 -8.79 1.02 -12.01
N ALA A 118 -9.54 0.08 -11.43
CA ALA A 118 -10.81 -0.38 -11.99
C ALA A 118 -11.89 0.73 -12.01
N LYS A 119 -11.90 1.62 -11.01
CA LYS A 119 -12.86 2.73 -10.90
C LYS A 119 -12.54 3.89 -11.85
N ARG A 120 -11.26 4.10 -12.18
CA ARG A 120 -10.79 5.25 -12.96
C ARG A 120 -11.49 5.41 -14.33
N PRO A 121 -11.62 4.38 -15.19
CA PRO A 121 -12.32 4.52 -16.47
C PRO A 121 -13.79 4.92 -16.31
N TRP A 122 -14.43 4.49 -15.22
CA TRP A 122 -15.83 4.83 -14.95
C TRP A 122 -15.98 6.32 -14.63
N VAL A 123 -15.05 6.88 -13.86
CA VAL A 123 -15.02 8.32 -13.56
C VAL A 123 -14.69 9.13 -14.82
N GLU A 124 -13.70 8.69 -15.61
CA GLU A 124 -13.36 9.34 -16.88
C GLU A 124 -14.57 9.35 -17.84
N TYR A 125 -15.29 8.22 -17.97
CA TYR A 125 -16.50 8.12 -18.76
C TYR A 125 -17.61 9.03 -18.24
N GLU A 126 -17.89 9.02 -16.93
CA GLU A 126 -18.99 9.79 -16.36
C GLU A 126 -18.76 11.30 -16.51
N ASN A 127 -17.52 11.78 -16.38
CA ASN A 127 -17.16 13.17 -16.64
C ASN A 127 -17.46 13.57 -18.10
N VAL A 128 -16.97 12.78 -19.08
CA VAL A 128 -17.21 13.05 -20.50
C VAL A 128 -18.70 12.96 -20.85
N ARG A 129 -19.42 12.02 -20.23
CA ARG A 129 -20.86 11.86 -20.42
C ARG A 129 -21.64 13.07 -19.92
N GLN A 130 -21.26 13.64 -18.77
CA GLN A 130 -21.90 14.85 -18.25
C GLN A 130 -21.68 16.04 -19.20
N GLU A 131 -20.43 16.26 -19.63
CA GLU A 131 -20.11 17.30 -20.62
C GLU A 131 -20.88 17.10 -21.93
N TYR A 132 -20.96 15.87 -22.42
CA TYR A 132 -21.71 15.53 -23.62
C TYR A 132 -23.20 15.87 -23.47
N GLU A 133 -23.82 15.51 -22.35
CA GLU A 133 -25.25 15.74 -22.15
C GLU A 133 -25.56 17.25 -22.04
N GLU A 134 -24.69 18.03 -21.39
CA GLU A 134 -24.80 19.49 -21.36
C GLU A 134 -24.75 20.11 -22.77
N VAL A 135 -23.74 19.74 -23.57
CA VAL A 135 -23.57 20.25 -24.94
C VAL A 135 -24.70 19.78 -25.85
N LYS A 136 -25.17 18.54 -25.69
CA LYS A 136 -26.30 18.00 -26.44
C LYS A 136 -27.58 18.79 -26.13
N LEU A 137 -27.87 19.06 -24.86
CA LEU A 137 -29.03 19.87 -24.47
C LEU A 137 -28.96 21.28 -25.06
N ALA A 138 -27.79 21.93 -25.02
CA ALA A 138 -27.60 23.26 -25.61
C ALA A 138 -27.81 23.22 -27.14
N ARG A 139 -27.23 22.23 -27.82
CA ARG A 139 -27.39 22.01 -29.26
C ARG A 139 -28.85 21.79 -29.65
N ASP A 140 -29.57 20.96 -28.90
CA ASP A 140 -30.97 20.64 -29.19
C ASP A 140 -31.88 21.87 -29.00
N ARG A 141 -31.61 22.72 -28.00
CA ARG A 141 -32.30 24.02 -27.84
C ARG A 141 -32.09 24.94 -29.03
N VAL A 142 -30.83 25.16 -29.43
CA VAL A 142 -30.51 26.05 -30.57
C VAL A 142 -31.06 25.47 -31.88
N LYS A 143 -30.99 24.16 -32.08
CA LYS A 143 -31.57 23.49 -33.25
C LYS A 143 -33.08 23.73 -33.35
N GLU A 144 -33.77 23.68 -32.22
CA GLU A 144 -35.21 23.97 -32.16
C GLU A 144 -35.52 25.44 -32.45
N GLU A 145 -34.73 26.37 -31.92
CA GLU A 145 -34.88 27.81 -32.24
C GLU A 145 -34.65 28.09 -33.72
N VAL A 146 -33.60 27.52 -34.32
CA VAL A 146 -33.31 27.62 -35.75
C VAL A 146 -34.46 27.06 -36.58
N ARG A 147 -35.05 25.93 -36.18
CA ARG A 147 -36.22 25.35 -36.86
C ARG A 147 -37.39 26.33 -36.86
N LYS A 148 -37.75 26.88 -35.69
CA LYS A 148 -38.84 27.86 -35.55
C LYS A 148 -38.59 29.13 -36.37
N LEU A 149 -37.36 29.65 -36.35
CA LEU A 149 -36.99 30.84 -37.13
C LEU A 149 -37.09 30.58 -38.64
N LYS A 150 -36.64 29.41 -39.11
CA LYS A 150 -36.79 29.02 -40.53
C LYS A 150 -38.27 28.90 -40.92
N GLU A 151 -39.08 28.26 -40.09
CA GLU A 151 -40.53 28.16 -40.31
C GLU A 151 -41.19 29.55 -40.37
N GLY A 152 -40.79 30.48 -39.50
CA GLY A 152 -41.24 31.87 -39.51
C GLY A 152 -40.72 32.71 -40.69
N GLN A 153 -39.56 32.35 -41.25
CA GLN A 153 -38.98 33.04 -42.41
C GLN A 153 -39.72 32.71 -43.73
N ILE A 154 -40.31 31.52 -43.84
CA ILE A 154 -41.05 31.08 -45.04
C ILE A 154 -42.14 32.09 -45.48
N PRO A 155 -43.09 32.51 -44.62
CA PRO A 155 -44.12 33.47 -45.02
C PRO A 155 -43.54 34.84 -45.41
N MET A 156 -42.48 35.30 -44.73
CA MET A 156 -41.83 36.56 -45.04
C MET A 156 -41.16 36.52 -46.42
N THR A 157 -40.47 35.42 -46.73
CA THR A 157 -39.83 35.21 -48.04
C THR A 157 -40.88 35.19 -49.16
N ARG A 158 -41.98 34.45 -48.97
CA ARG A 158 -43.12 34.45 -49.91
C ARG A 158 -43.71 35.84 -50.11
N ARG A 159 -43.80 36.64 -49.03
CA ARG A 159 -44.30 38.02 -49.10
C ARG A 159 -43.34 38.94 -49.87
N ILE A 160 -42.04 38.78 -49.69
CA ILE A 160 -41.02 39.53 -50.45
C ILE A 160 -41.14 39.20 -51.94
N GLU A 161 -41.18 37.91 -52.31
CA GLU A 161 -41.35 37.48 -53.71
C GLU A 161 -42.62 38.07 -54.34
N GLU A 162 -43.72 38.11 -53.58
CA GLU A 162 -44.98 38.70 -54.05
C GLU A 162 -44.86 40.22 -54.28
N ILE A 163 -44.26 40.94 -53.32
CA ILE A 163 -44.02 42.38 -53.46
C ILE A 163 -43.07 42.66 -54.64
N GLU A 164 -42.05 41.83 -54.86
CA GLU A 164 -41.14 41.96 -56.00
C GLU A 164 -41.84 41.74 -57.34
N ARG A 165 -42.76 40.77 -57.44
CA ARG A 165 -43.62 40.59 -58.62
C ARG A 165 -44.47 41.83 -58.87
N GLN A 166 -45.12 42.34 -57.84
CA GLN A 166 -45.94 43.55 -57.93
C GLN A 166 -45.11 44.76 -58.37
N ARG A 167 -43.89 44.92 -57.81
CA ARG A 167 -42.96 45.97 -58.20
C ARG A 167 -42.59 45.89 -59.68
N LYS A 168 -42.25 44.69 -60.19
CA LYS A 168 -41.93 44.48 -61.62
C LYS A 168 -43.11 44.85 -62.53
N VAL A 169 -44.34 44.48 -62.14
CA VAL A 169 -45.55 44.86 -62.90
C VAL A 169 -45.75 46.37 -62.92
N LEU A 170 -45.59 47.03 -61.77
CA LEU A 170 -45.69 48.49 -61.68
C LEU A 170 -44.60 49.20 -62.49
N GLU A 171 -43.35 48.74 -62.42
CA GLU A 171 -42.25 49.26 -63.23
C GLU A 171 -42.55 49.15 -64.74
N ALA A 172 -43.13 48.03 -65.18
CA ALA A 172 -43.56 47.85 -66.57
C ALA A 172 -44.67 48.83 -66.97
N ARG A 173 -45.70 49.00 -66.12
CA ARG A 173 -46.79 49.97 -66.36
C ARG A 173 -46.29 51.42 -66.37
N ILE A 174 -45.32 51.76 -65.51
CA ILE A 174 -44.69 53.10 -65.51
C ILE A 174 -43.95 53.31 -66.83
N LYS A 175 -43.19 52.32 -67.32
CA LYS A 175 -42.52 52.41 -68.62
C LYS A 175 -43.51 52.60 -69.77
N GLU A 176 -44.59 51.83 -69.79
CA GLU A 176 -45.67 51.96 -70.77
C GLU A 176 -46.33 53.35 -70.73
N LYS A 177 -46.66 53.84 -69.53
CA LYS A 177 -47.21 55.19 -69.37
C LYS A 177 -46.23 56.28 -69.77
N ALA A 178 -44.93 56.10 -69.52
CA ALA A 178 -43.91 57.03 -69.96
C ALA A 178 -43.80 57.07 -71.50
N THR A 179 -43.94 55.92 -72.18
CA THR A 179 -44.02 55.88 -73.65
C THR A 179 -45.29 56.57 -74.15
N ASP A 180 -46.46 56.29 -73.56
CA ASP A 180 -47.73 56.95 -73.90
C ASP A 180 -47.63 58.48 -73.76
N ILE A 181 -47.05 58.96 -72.65
CA ILE A 181 -46.83 60.39 -72.39
C ILE A 181 -45.90 61.00 -73.43
N LYS A 182 -44.82 60.30 -73.80
CA LYS A 182 -43.89 60.77 -74.83
C LYS A 182 -44.57 60.88 -76.20
N GLU A 183 -45.39 59.90 -76.57
CA GLU A 183 -46.15 59.92 -77.82
C GLU A 183 -47.21 61.03 -77.84
N THR A 184 -47.98 61.17 -76.76
CA THR A 184 -48.97 62.24 -76.63
C THR A 184 -48.33 63.62 -76.62
N TYR A 185 -47.20 63.80 -75.93
CA TYR A 185 -46.39 65.03 -76.00
C TYR A 185 -45.94 65.34 -77.43
N GLN A 186 -45.44 64.34 -78.18
CA GLN A 186 -45.06 64.52 -79.58
C GLN A 186 -46.26 64.93 -80.46
N LYS A 187 -47.42 64.28 -80.29
CA LYS A 187 -48.66 64.63 -81.00
C LYS A 187 -49.13 66.05 -80.67
N CYS A 188 -49.09 66.44 -79.40
CA CYS A 188 -49.43 67.80 -78.97
C CYS A 188 -48.46 68.84 -79.56
N LYS A 189 -47.15 68.55 -79.55
CA LYS A 189 -46.12 69.41 -80.17
C LYS A 189 -46.37 69.59 -81.67
N GLN A 190 -46.64 68.50 -82.39
CA GLN A 190 -46.99 68.57 -83.82
C GLN A 190 -48.24 69.43 -84.06
N LYS A 191 -49.29 69.28 -83.25
CA LYS A 191 -50.50 70.12 -83.34
C LYS A 191 -50.19 71.59 -83.03
N GLN A 192 -49.35 71.87 -82.03
CA GLN A 192 -48.92 73.21 -81.68
C GLN A 192 -48.14 73.87 -82.83
N ASP A 193 -47.18 73.15 -83.42
CA ASP A 193 -46.41 73.61 -84.58
C ASP A 193 -47.35 73.91 -85.79
N ILE A 194 -48.40 73.11 -86.00
CA ILE A 194 -49.42 73.35 -87.03
C ILE A 194 -50.23 74.61 -86.72
N ILE A 195 -50.65 74.80 -85.47
CA ILE A 195 -51.38 75.99 -85.04
C ILE A 195 -50.51 77.22 -85.24
N GLU A 196 -49.25 77.22 -84.80
CA GLU A 196 -48.32 78.35 -84.99
C GLU A 196 -48.09 78.69 -86.46
N ARG A 197 -48.00 77.69 -87.35
CA ARG A 197 -47.93 77.91 -88.80
C ARG A 197 -49.20 78.55 -89.35
N LYS A 198 -50.39 78.09 -88.93
CA LYS A 198 -51.68 78.68 -89.32
C LYS A 198 -51.83 80.10 -88.77
N ASP A 199 -51.43 80.35 -87.53
CA ASP A 199 -51.47 81.67 -86.90
C ASP A 199 -50.56 82.67 -87.63
N LYS A 200 -49.38 82.22 -88.07
CA LYS A 200 -48.49 83.01 -88.96
C LYS A 200 -49.12 83.29 -90.33
N GLN A 201 -49.86 82.35 -90.92
CA GLN A 201 -50.59 82.57 -92.17
C GLN A 201 -51.73 83.57 -92.01
N VAL A 202 -52.46 83.53 -90.90
CA VAL A 202 -53.55 84.47 -90.61
C VAL A 202 -53.05 85.90 -90.37
N ARG A 203 -51.86 86.08 -89.77
CA ARG A 203 -51.26 87.42 -89.56
C ARG A 203 -50.62 88.05 -90.82
N LEU A 204 -50.52 87.30 -91.93
CA LEU A 204 -49.97 87.76 -93.21
C LEU A 204 -51.07 88.05 -94.26
N CYS A 205 -52.34 87.93 -93.89
CA CYS A 205 -53.52 88.40 -94.62
C CYS A 205 -54.10 89.64 -93.93
#